data_AF-A0A954Q3G6-F1
#
_entry.id   AF-A0A954Q3G6-F1
#
_cell.length_a   1.000
_cell.length_b   1.000
_cell.length_c   1.000
_cell.angle_alpha   90.00
_cell.angle_beta   90.00
_cell.angle_gamma   90.00
#
_symmetry.space_group_name_H-M   'P 1'
#
loop_
_entity.id
_entity.type
_entity.pdbx_description
1 polymer ?
#
loop_
_entity_poly.entity_id
_entity_poly.type
_entity_poly.pdbx_seq_one_letter_code
_entity_poly.pdbx_strand_id
1 'polypeptide(L)'
;MRLFQLIKQRWLSQNTLPQIADEIADRCVEAVWQRVEYQIGTLAPAEARGYIRARGVAVVQPELVVLSARHEVREHLRPQLHALALEAIIQRVQSRISARTARRPMRRAA
;
A
#
# COMPACT_ATOMS: atom_id res chain seq x y z
N MET A 1 -0.72 3.29 -21.29
CA MET A 1 -0.70 4.37 -20.28
C MET A 1 0.68 4.44 -19.60
N ARG A 2 1.66 5.10 -20.24
CA ARG A 2 3.06 5.21 -19.78
C ARG A 2 3.38 6.58 -19.14
N LEU A 3 2.37 7.26 -18.59
CA LEU A 3 2.55 8.63 -18.07
C LEU A 3 3.15 8.65 -16.64
N PHE A 4 2.93 7.59 -15.84
CA PHE A 4 3.41 7.52 -14.45
C PHE A 4 4.92 7.19 -14.32
N GLN A 5 5.54 6.61 -15.35
CA GLN A 5 6.98 6.28 -15.31
C GLN A 5 7.88 7.52 -15.44
N LEU A 6 7.41 8.60 -16.06
CA LEU A 6 8.21 9.81 -16.27
C LEU A 6 8.31 10.71 -15.04
N ILE A 7 7.40 10.58 -14.07
CA ILE A 7 7.48 11.30 -12.80
C ILE A 7 8.48 10.63 -11.83
N LYS A 8 8.65 9.29 -11.92
CA LYS A 8 9.56 8.53 -11.05
C LYS A 8 11.05 8.78 -11.30
N GLN A 9 11.45 9.12 -12.54
CA GLN A 9 12.89 9.18 -12.90
C GLN A 9 13.54 10.56 -12.73
N ARG A 10 12.78 11.64 -12.52
CA ARG A 10 13.35 13.01 -12.42
C ARG A 10 13.58 13.51 -10.98
N TRP A 11 13.29 12.69 -9.97
CA TRP A 11 13.34 13.04 -8.53
C TRP A 11 14.38 12.25 -7.71
N LEU A 12 15.34 11.60 -8.37
CA LEU A 12 16.28 10.65 -7.78
C LEU A 12 17.27 11.22 -6.75
N SER A 13 17.28 12.52 -6.47
CA SER A 13 18.17 13.12 -5.46
C SER A 13 17.47 13.91 -4.35
N GLN A 14 16.12 13.99 -4.33
CA GLN A 14 15.40 14.81 -3.33
C GLN A 14 14.18 14.16 -2.65
N ASN A 15 13.72 12.96 -3.05
CA ASN A 15 12.51 12.34 -2.48
C ASN A 15 12.78 10.99 -1.80
N THR A 16 13.38 11.01 -0.60
CA THR A 16 13.58 9.82 0.25
C THR A 16 12.28 9.30 0.87
N LEU A 17 11.34 10.17 1.24
CA LEU A 17 10.09 9.74 1.91
C LEU A 17 9.25 8.75 1.08
N PRO A 18 8.99 8.97 -0.22
CA PRO A 18 8.26 8.00 -1.03
C PRO A 18 8.99 6.65 -1.15
N GLN A 19 10.32 6.65 -1.18
CA GLN A 19 11.11 5.41 -1.26
C GLN A 19 11.01 4.62 0.04
N ILE A 20 11.16 5.29 1.18
CA ILE A 20 11.00 4.67 2.50
C ILE A 20 9.56 4.17 2.69
N ALA A 21 8.56 4.92 2.22
CA ALA A 21 7.16 4.50 2.25
C ALA A 21 6.92 3.24 1.41
N ASP A 22 7.54 3.14 0.23
CA ASP A 22 7.47 1.94 -0.60
C ASP A 22 8.16 0.75 0.09
N GLU A 23 9.31 0.95 0.74
CA GLU A 23 9.97 -0.11 1.52
C GLU A 23 9.10 -0.60 2.69
N ILE A 24 8.49 0.32 3.45
CA ILE A 24 7.53 -0.03 4.51
C ILE A 24 6.37 -0.84 3.92
N ALA A 25 5.83 -0.39 2.79
CA ALA A 25 4.69 -1.05 2.15
C ALA A 25 5.02 -2.47 1.68
N ASP A 26 6.20 -2.68 1.09
CA ASP A 26 6.64 -4.01 0.64
C ASP A 26 6.80 -4.98 1.81
N ARG A 27 7.28 -4.52 2.97
CA ARG A 27 7.36 -5.34 4.19
C ARG A 27 6.00 -5.66 4.80
N CYS A 28 5.05 -4.73 4.69
CA CYS A 28 3.76 -4.83 5.36
C CYS A 28 2.67 -5.51 4.50
N VAL A 29 2.77 -5.47 3.17
CA VAL A 29 1.65 -5.80 2.27
C VAL A 29 1.08 -7.20 2.49
N GLU A 30 1.92 -8.20 2.72
CA GLU A 30 1.44 -9.57 2.96
C GLU A 30 0.73 -9.69 4.31
N ALA A 31 1.27 -9.10 5.37
CA ALA A 31 0.61 -9.11 6.68
C ALA A 31 -0.73 -8.35 6.66
N VAL A 32 -0.82 -7.24 5.91
CA VAL A 32 -2.09 -6.54 5.68
C VAL A 32 -3.04 -7.41 4.89
N TRP A 33 -2.57 -8.05 3.81
CA TRP A 33 -3.39 -8.93 2.98
C TRP A 33 -4.04 -10.05 3.81
N GLN A 34 -3.27 -10.75 4.64
CA GLN A 34 -3.79 -11.81 5.52
C GLN A 34 -4.91 -11.33 6.46
N ARG A 35 -4.87 -10.05 6.88
CA ARG A 35 -5.89 -9.46 7.77
C ARG A 35 -7.16 -9.04 7.03
N VAL A 36 -7.09 -8.78 5.72
CA VAL A 36 -8.21 -8.19 4.98
C VAL A 36 -8.82 -9.12 3.93
N GLU A 37 -8.10 -10.16 3.49
CA GLU A 37 -8.46 -10.96 2.32
C GLU A 37 -9.86 -11.58 2.37
N TYR A 38 -10.33 -11.96 3.56
CA TYR A 38 -11.63 -12.62 3.75
C TYR A 38 -12.81 -11.65 3.62
N GLN A 39 -12.63 -10.38 4.00
CA GLN A 39 -13.70 -9.39 4.04
C GLN A 39 -13.69 -8.47 2.82
N ILE A 40 -12.52 -8.25 2.21
CA ILE A 40 -12.36 -7.19 1.23
C ILE A 40 -13.08 -7.45 -0.11
N GLY A 41 -13.34 -8.73 -0.43
CA GLY A 41 -14.03 -9.11 -1.65
C GLY A 41 -15.52 -8.77 -1.68
N THR A 42 -16.13 -8.47 -0.53
CA THR A 42 -17.56 -8.14 -0.41
C THR A 42 -17.84 -6.66 -0.23
N LEU A 43 -16.79 -5.83 -0.09
CA LEU A 43 -16.92 -4.39 0.16
C LEU A 43 -16.92 -3.59 -1.14
N ALA A 44 -17.64 -2.46 -1.16
CA ALA A 44 -17.50 -1.50 -2.24
C ALA A 44 -16.08 -0.91 -2.27
N PRO A 45 -15.56 -0.41 -3.41
CA PRO A 45 -14.17 0.04 -3.51
C PRO A 45 -13.75 1.09 -2.48
N ALA A 46 -14.63 2.04 -2.14
CA ALA A 46 -14.38 3.06 -1.14
C ALA A 46 -14.34 2.47 0.29
N GLU A 47 -15.24 1.54 0.60
CA GLU A 47 -15.29 0.83 1.88
C GLU A 47 -14.07 -0.07 2.05
N ALA A 48 -13.70 -0.81 1.00
CA ALA A 48 -12.49 -1.64 0.97
C ALA A 48 -11.25 -0.81 1.29
N ARG A 49 -11.13 0.39 0.70
CA ARG A 49 -10.03 1.32 0.98
C ARG A 49 -10.00 1.77 2.45
N GLY A 50 -11.15 2.16 3.01
CA GLY A 50 -11.26 2.50 4.43
C GLY A 50 -10.91 1.33 5.35
N TYR A 51 -11.39 0.13 4.99
CA TYR A 51 -11.13 -1.10 5.71
C TYR A 51 -9.63 -1.47 5.72
N ILE A 52 -8.96 -1.43 4.55
CA ILE A 52 -7.51 -1.65 4.46
C ILE A 52 -6.77 -0.65 5.33
N ARG A 53 -7.11 0.65 5.22
CA ARG A 53 -6.45 1.69 6.01
C ARG A 53 -6.55 1.39 7.50
N ALA A 54 -7.75 1.12 8.01
CA ALA A 54 -7.97 0.83 9.43
C ALA A 54 -7.19 -0.40 9.91
N ARG A 55 -7.16 -1.48 9.12
CA ARG A 55 -6.40 -2.70 9.47
C ARG A 55 -4.89 -2.57 9.27
N GLY A 56 -4.48 -1.68 8.37
CA GLY A 56 -3.08 -1.46 8.00
C GLY A 56 -2.29 -0.70 9.05
N VAL A 57 -2.89 0.25 9.78
CA VAL A 57 -2.18 1.08 10.79
C VAL A 57 -1.37 0.23 11.77
N ALA A 58 -1.97 -0.81 12.35
CA ALA A 58 -1.30 -1.68 13.31
C ALA A 58 -0.18 -2.55 12.70
N VAL A 59 -0.19 -2.79 11.38
CA VAL A 59 0.92 -3.46 10.68
C VAL A 59 2.04 -2.48 10.39
N VAL A 60 1.69 -1.27 9.97
CA VAL A 60 2.64 -0.26 9.50
C VAL A 60 3.40 0.38 10.65
N GLN A 61 2.77 0.58 11.80
CA GLN A 61 3.34 1.33 12.91
C GLN A 61 4.72 0.79 13.39
N PRO A 62 4.92 -0.53 13.59
CA PRO A 62 6.24 -1.05 13.97
C PRO A 62 7.31 -0.81 12.89
N GLU A 63 7.01 -1.07 11.61
CA GLU A 63 7.96 -0.86 10.51
C GLU A 63 8.30 0.62 10.30
N LEU A 64 7.31 1.50 10.50
CA LEU A 64 7.51 2.94 10.47
C LEU A 64 8.53 3.38 11.51
N VAL A 65 8.46 2.85 12.74
CA VAL A 65 9.43 3.17 13.80
C VAL A 65 10.84 2.71 13.40
N VAL A 66 10.97 1.47 12.91
CA VAL A 66 12.26 0.90 12.51
C VAL A 66 12.89 1.68 11.36
N LEU A 67 12.14 1.92 10.29
CA LEU A 67 12.67 2.57 9.08
C LEU A 67 12.81 4.07 9.23
N SER A 68 11.95 4.74 9.99
CA SER A 68 12.15 6.17 10.30
C SER A 68 13.43 6.39 11.11
N ALA A 69 13.76 5.51 12.06
CA ALA A 69 15.01 5.57 12.80
C ALA A 69 16.23 5.29 11.90
N ARG A 70 16.16 4.25 11.07
CA ARG A 70 17.25 3.87 10.14
C ARG A 70 17.62 4.97 9.15
N HIS A 71 16.62 5.70 8.65
CA HIS A 71 16.79 6.76 7.66
C HIS A 71 16.83 8.17 8.28
N GLU A 72 16.93 8.27 9.60
CA GLU A 72 16.96 9.54 10.35
C GLU A 72 15.81 10.49 9.96
N VAL A 73 14.62 9.92 9.73
CA VAL A 73 13.44 10.69 9.35
C VAL A 73 13.02 11.58 10.50
N ARG A 74 12.99 12.89 10.24
CA ARG A 74 12.57 13.90 11.21
C ARG A 74 11.17 13.62 11.73
N GLU A 75 10.95 13.84 13.02
CA GLU A 75 9.68 13.51 13.71
C GLU A 75 8.44 14.08 12.99
N HIS A 76 8.50 15.35 12.58
CA HIS A 76 7.39 16.02 11.89
C HIS A 76 7.04 15.42 10.52
N LEU A 77 7.94 14.63 9.91
CA LEU A 77 7.70 13.94 8.64
C LEU A 77 7.11 12.54 8.82
N ARG A 78 7.10 11.99 10.04
CA ARG A 78 6.57 10.63 10.31
C ARG A 78 5.08 10.48 9.97
N PRO A 79 4.19 11.46 10.26
CA PRO A 79 2.79 11.37 9.83
C PRO A 79 2.65 11.30 8.31
N GLN A 80 3.48 12.05 7.57
CA GLN A 80 3.49 12.02 6.11
C GLN A 80 4.01 10.68 5.58
N LEU A 81 5.09 10.16 6.16
CA LEU A 81 5.64 8.84 5.83
C LEU A 81 4.61 7.73 6.06
N HIS A 82 3.91 7.78 7.20
CA HIS A 82 2.84 6.84 7.53
C HIS A 82 1.70 6.88 6.52
N ALA A 83 1.24 8.09 6.15
CA ALA A 83 0.19 8.27 5.15
C ALA A 83 0.60 7.72 3.77
N LEU A 84 1.83 7.98 3.34
CA LEU A 84 2.38 7.46 2.09
C LEU A 84 2.49 5.93 2.09
N ALA A 85 2.98 5.34 3.19
CA ALA A 85 3.09 3.89 3.32
C ALA A 85 1.72 3.21 3.27
N LEU A 86 0.73 3.74 3.99
CA LEU A 86 -0.64 3.22 3.95
C LEU A 86 -1.26 3.33 2.55
N GLU A 87 -1.06 4.45 1.86
CA GLU A 87 -1.52 4.62 0.48
C GLU A 87 -0.90 3.57 -0.44
N ALA A 88 0.40 3.38 -0.34
CA ALA A 88 1.15 2.44 -1.15
C ALA A 88 0.71 0.98 -0.89
N ILE A 89 0.35 0.63 0.35
CA ILE A 89 -0.26 -0.66 0.71
C ILE A 89 -1.65 -0.81 0.09
N ILE A 90 -2.50 0.21 0.21
CA ILE A 90 -3.87 0.19 -0.34
C ILE A 90 -3.82 -0.11 -1.84
N GLN A 91 -2.95 0.58 -2.58
CA GLN A 91 -2.79 0.39 -4.02
C GLN A 91 -2.35 -1.05 -4.36
N ARG A 92 -1.39 -1.61 -3.62
CA ARG A 92 -0.93 -3.00 -3.81
C ARG A 92 -2.04 -4.01 -3.51
N VAL A 93 -2.77 -3.84 -2.41
CA VAL A 93 -3.89 -4.71 -2.04
C VAL A 93 -5.02 -4.64 -3.07
N GLN A 94 -5.42 -3.44 -3.49
CA GLN A 94 -6.43 -3.25 -4.54
C GLN A 94 -6.01 -3.88 -5.87
N SER A 95 -4.73 -3.77 -6.25
CA SER A 95 -4.20 -4.42 -7.44
C SER A 95 -4.32 -5.95 -7.35
N ARG A 96 -4.06 -6.53 -6.16
CA ARG A 96 -4.21 -7.97 -5.91
C ARG A 96 -5.66 -8.44 -6.01
N ILE A 97 -6.63 -7.64 -5.53
CA ILE A 97 -8.07 -7.91 -5.68
C ILE A 97 -8.44 -7.92 -7.15
N SER A 98 -8.10 -6.86 -7.88
CA SER A 98 -8.40 -6.73 -9.31
C SER A 98 -7.82 -7.91 -10.11
N ALA A 99 -6.58 -8.31 -9.82
CA ALA A 99 -5.94 -9.47 -10.43
C ALA A 99 -6.66 -10.80 -10.10
N ARG A 100 -7.15 -10.97 -8.86
CA ARG A 100 -7.93 -12.15 -8.44
C ARG A 100 -9.28 -12.22 -9.14
N THR A 101 -9.97 -11.09 -9.30
CA THR A 101 -11.26 -11.02 -10.01
C THR A 101 -11.09 -11.32 -11.50
N ALA A 102 -10.07 -10.76 -12.15
CA ALA A 102 -9.81 -11.00 -13.58
C ALA A 102 -9.48 -12.47 -13.90
N ARG A 103 -8.88 -13.20 -12.95
CA ARG A 103 -8.54 -14.62 -13.10
C ARG A 103 -9.72 -15.59 -12.93
N ARG A 104 -10.89 -15.14 -12.47
CA ARG A 104 -12.08 -16.00 -12.34
C ARG A 104 -12.74 -16.06 -13.72
N PRO A 105 -12.54 -17.11 -14.54
CA PRO A 105 -13.13 -17.13 -15.87
C PRO A 105 -14.65 -17.13 -15.72
N MET A 106 -15.33 -16.26 -16.47
CA MET A 106 -16.77 -16.42 -16.74
C MET A 106 -16.95 -17.84 -17.26
N ARG A 107 -17.48 -18.74 -16.42
CA ARG A 107 -18.19 -19.92 -16.90
C ARG A 107 -19.39 -19.36 -17.66
N ARG A 108 -19.18 -19.06 -18.96
CA ARG A 108 -20.28 -18.87 -19.89
C ARG A 108 -21.06 -20.17 -19.85
N ALA A 109 -22.31 -20.07 -19.41
CA ALA A 109 -23.25 -21.16 -19.42
C ALA A 109 -23.25 -21.78 -20.83
N ALA A 110 -23.09 -23.10 -20.87
CA ALA A 110 -23.36 -23.92 -22.03
C ALA A 110 -24.88 -24.15 -22.13
#